data_AF-A0A1F3BY33-F1
#
_entry.id   AF-A0A1F3BY33-F1
#
_cell.length_a   1.000
_cell.length_b   1.000
_cell.length_c   1.000
_cell.angle_alpha   90.00
_cell.angle_beta   90.00
_cell.angle_gamma   90.00
#
_symmetry.space_group_name_H-M   'P 1'
#
loop_
_entity.id
_entity.type
_entity.pdbx_description
1 polymer ?
#
loop_
_entity_poly.entity_id
_entity_poly.type
_entity_poly.pdbx_seq_one_letter_code
_entity_poly.pdbx_strand_id
1 'polypeptide(L)'
;MRAMQNMGVGPLSGPPPTAARRPTSEAGKPAARPAATAAEEELRRAFEAAAPRARAADMFERLGIARTATRDQVKAAYFQLAKQLHPDRFTSAAFADLAHRVKDLFANLNEAYEILSDDRKRAGYMARSGSVGTNAAKAAERDAAAVDFQKAEACARTRDFGRARGFYEAALRADPKPDYQVAYAWVLLQDPHGDRLRAKALAEAASRDPASFDRAAAVCTALARDEKNGEEAKRLLRCALQANPRNTEAERELRALESRAAPRTEKPSMGGLPRKR
;
A
#
# COMPACT_ATOMS: atom_id res chain seq x y z
N MET A 1 26.73 81.34 7.45
CA MET A 1 26.62 82.32 8.55
C MET A 1 26.35 81.59 9.85
N ARG A 2 27.18 81.88 10.86
CA ARG A 2 26.97 81.84 12.33
C ARG A 2 26.02 80.78 12.92
N ALA A 3 26.50 79.83 13.71
CA ALA A 3 27.13 79.95 15.04
C ALA A 3 26.14 80.35 16.16
N MET A 4 25.97 79.42 17.10
CA MET A 4 25.71 79.57 18.55
C MET A 4 25.97 78.16 19.12
N GLN A 5 27.05 77.78 19.81
CA GLN A 5 27.92 78.45 20.79
C GLN A 5 27.10 79.17 21.87
N ASN A 6 27.28 78.97 23.18
CA ASN A 6 28.19 78.13 23.95
C ASN A 6 27.79 78.31 25.45
N MET A 7 28.55 77.67 26.35
CA MET A 7 28.72 77.94 27.80
C MET A 7 27.77 77.15 28.71
N GLY A 8 28.19 76.21 29.56
CA GLY A 8 29.52 75.85 30.06
C GLY A 8 29.67 76.25 31.52
N VAL A 9 29.96 75.27 32.40
CA VAL A 9 30.96 75.33 33.49
C VAL A 9 30.99 73.97 34.23
N GLY A 10 32.15 73.30 34.20
CA GLY A 10 32.54 72.26 35.18
C GLY A 10 33.17 72.91 36.42
N PRO A 11 34.15 72.29 37.10
CA PRO A 11 34.57 70.88 37.18
C PRO A 11 34.61 70.40 38.66
N LEU A 12 35.09 69.18 38.93
CA LEU A 12 36.15 68.89 39.92
C LEU A 12 36.42 67.37 39.97
N SER A 13 37.61 67.00 39.49
CA SER A 13 38.19 65.67 39.61
C SER A 13 38.65 65.35 41.04
N GLY A 14 38.52 64.08 41.43
CA GLY A 14 39.20 63.45 42.56
C GLY A 14 39.34 61.93 42.33
N PRO A 15 40.37 61.26 42.90
CA PRO A 15 41.14 60.18 42.26
C PRO A 15 40.59 58.75 42.46
N PRO A 16 41.08 57.74 41.71
CA PRO A 16 40.66 56.34 41.87
C PRO A 16 41.34 55.73 43.10
N PRO A 17 40.79 54.67 43.73
CA PRO A 17 41.40 53.36 43.45
C PRO A 17 40.50 52.12 43.66
N THR A 18 41.04 51.01 43.14
CA THR A 18 40.89 49.62 43.58
C THR A 18 39.63 48.84 43.19
N ALA A 19 39.85 47.89 42.28
CA ALA A 19 38.99 46.75 42.02
C ALA A 19 38.62 46.01 43.32
N ALA A 20 37.32 45.95 43.61
CA ALA A 20 36.75 45.02 44.56
C ALA A 20 35.66 44.19 43.86
N ARG A 21 35.78 42.88 44.05
CA ARG A 21 35.08 41.81 43.36
C ARG A 21 33.57 41.87 43.59
N ARG A 22 32.83 41.45 42.56
CA ARG A 22 31.39 41.11 42.59
C ARG A 22 31.03 40.31 43.85
N PRO A 23 29.95 40.65 44.58
CA PRO A 23 29.21 39.62 45.28
C PRO A 23 28.51 38.77 44.23
N THR A 24 28.93 37.51 44.16
CA THR A 24 28.23 36.42 43.48
C THR A 24 26.76 36.45 43.87
N SER A 25 25.88 36.70 42.89
CA SER A 25 24.49 36.29 42.96
C SER A 25 24.49 34.80 43.26
N GLU A 26 24.10 34.44 44.49
CA GLU A 26 23.76 33.07 44.84
C GLU A 26 22.81 32.54 43.77
N ALA A 27 23.29 31.54 43.04
CA ALA A 27 22.45 30.76 42.16
C ALA A 27 21.36 30.15 43.03
N GLY A 28 20.15 30.69 42.89
CA GLY A 28 18.94 30.03 43.37
C GLY A 28 18.93 28.62 42.80
N LYS A 29 19.15 27.65 43.70
CA LYS A 29 18.89 26.23 43.54
C LYS A 29 17.67 26.05 42.62
N PRO A 30 17.73 25.25 41.52
CA PRO A 30 16.50 24.92 40.82
C PRO A 30 15.56 24.29 41.83
N ALA A 31 14.43 24.94 42.08
CA ALA A 31 13.40 24.43 42.96
C ALA A 31 13.16 22.97 42.56
N ALA A 32 13.45 22.05 43.48
CA ALA A 32 13.18 20.64 43.26
C ALA A 32 11.70 20.54 42.86
N ARG A 33 11.44 19.99 41.67
CA ARG A 33 10.07 19.66 41.26
C ARG A 33 9.44 18.90 42.43
N PRO A 34 8.24 19.28 42.91
CA PRO A 34 7.55 18.46 43.89
C PRO A 34 7.51 17.03 43.33
N ALA A 35 7.90 16.04 44.13
CA ALA A 35 7.93 14.66 43.69
C ALA A 35 6.52 14.28 43.22
N ALA A 36 6.37 14.05 41.91
CA ALA A 36 5.09 13.69 41.32
C ALA A 36 4.63 12.37 41.96
N THR A 37 3.35 12.30 42.29
CA THR A 37 2.75 11.04 42.74
C THR A 37 2.79 10.00 41.62
N ALA A 38 2.76 8.71 41.97
CA ALA A 38 2.74 7.64 40.96
C ALA A 38 1.59 7.79 39.94
N ALA A 39 0.44 8.32 40.37
CA ALA A 39 -0.69 8.62 39.51
C ALA A 39 -0.43 9.79 38.54
N GLU A 40 0.33 10.81 38.97
CA GLU A 40 0.73 11.92 38.11
C GLU A 40 1.77 11.50 37.07
N GLU A 41 2.69 10.61 37.43
CA GLU A 41 3.64 10.01 36.49
C GLU A 41 2.96 9.14 35.44
N GLU A 42 1.97 8.34 35.84
CA GLU A 42 1.16 7.53 34.91
C GLU A 42 0.38 8.41 33.93
N LEU A 43 -0.24 9.49 34.43
CA LEU A 43 -0.96 10.44 33.59
C LEU A 43 -0.03 11.17 32.60
N ARG A 44 1.17 11.55 33.04
CA ARG A 44 2.21 12.10 32.17
C ARG A 44 2.61 11.12 31.06
N ARG A 45 2.82 9.85 31.39
CA ARG A 45 3.14 8.80 30.39
C ARG A 45 2.02 8.61 29.38
N ALA A 46 0.77 8.58 29.84
CA ALA A 46 -0.39 8.48 28.96
C ALA A 46 -0.48 9.68 27.99
N PHE A 47 -0.21 10.89 28.49
CA PHE A 47 -0.16 12.09 27.65
C PHE A 47 0.95 12.01 26.60
N GLU A 48 2.18 11.65 27.00
CA GLU A 48 3.32 11.56 26.10
C GLU A 48 3.12 10.49 25.01
N ALA A 49 2.48 9.37 25.33
CA ALA A 49 2.14 8.32 24.37
C ALA A 49 1.07 8.79 23.36
N ALA A 50 0.08 9.58 23.79
CA ALA A 50 -1.00 10.05 22.93
C ALA A 50 -0.63 11.28 22.07
N ALA A 51 0.36 12.08 22.51
CA ALA A 51 0.69 13.36 21.91
C ALA A 51 1.12 13.33 20.43
N PRO A 52 1.95 12.38 19.96
CA PRO A 52 2.34 12.32 18.55
C PRO A 52 1.12 12.09 17.65
N ARG A 53 0.25 11.17 18.05
CA ARG A 53 -0.93 10.77 17.29
C ARG A 53 -1.97 11.89 17.24
N ALA A 54 -2.23 12.56 18.36
CA ALA A 54 -3.18 13.66 18.43
C ALA A 54 -2.74 14.93 17.65
N ARG A 55 -1.49 14.98 17.17
CA ARG A 55 -0.97 16.03 16.28
C ARG A 55 -0.94 15.63 14.81
N ALA A 56 -1.39 14.41 14.47
CA ALA A 56 -1.45 13.94 13.09
C ALA A 56 -2.31 14.87 12.21
N ALA A 57 -1.97 14.94 10.93
CA ALA A 57 -2.75 15.71 9.96
C ALA A 57 -4.11 15.06 9.66
N ASP A 58 -4.21 13.73 9.78
CA ASP A 58 -5.46 12.99 9.57
C ASP A 58 -6.31 12.94 10.85
N MET A 59 -7.59 13.28 10.72
CA MET A 59 -8.53 13.36 11.85
C MET A 59 -8.86 11.99 12.45
N PHE A 60 -8.86 10.93 11.63
CA PHE A 60 -9.06 9.56 12.12
C PHE A 60 -7.82 9.08 12.89
N GLU A 61 -6.63 9.44 12.42
CA GLU A 61 -5.39 9.18 13.14
C GLU A 61 -5.36 9.90 14.48
N ARG A 62 -5.80 11.16 14.59
CA ARG A 62 -5.87 11.88 15.89
C ARG A 62 -6.64 11.11 16.97
N LEU A 63 -7.75 10.48 16.60
CA LEU A 63 -8.53 9.60 17.47
C LEU A 63 -7.99 8.15 17.50
N GLY A 64 -7.09 7.82 16.57
CA GLY A 64 -6.52 6.51 16.22
C GLY A 64 -7.55 5.43 16.05
N ILE A 65 -8.48 5.75 15.16
CA ILE A 65 -9.49 4.86 14.64
C ILE A 65 -9.23 4.67 13.14
N ALA A 66 -9.75 3.59 12.57
CA ALA A 66 -9.70 3.39 11.13
C ALA A 66 -10.59 4.41 10.39
N ARG A 67 -10.27 4.74 9.13
CA ARG A 67 -11.12 5.60 8.28
C ARG A 67 -12.50 4.98 8.00
N THR A 68 -12.62 3.66 8.17
CA THR A 68 -13.87 2.88 8.10
C THR A 68 -14.67 2.90 9.39
N ALA A 69 -14.19 3.55 10.45
CA ALA A 69 -14.84 3.54 11.76
C ALA A 69 -16.25 4.13 11.70
N THR A 70 -17.19 3.51 12.41
CA THR A 70 -18.57 4.01 12.51
C THR A 70 -18.66 5.25 13.39
N ARG A 71 -19.79 5.98 13.32
CA ARG A 71 -20.03 7.15 14.18
C ARG A 71 -19.93 6.81 15.67
N ASP A 72 -20.41 5.63 16.06
CA ASP A 72 -20.33 5.16 17.44
C ASP A 72 -18.88 4.89 17.87
N GLN A 73 -18.04 4.38 16.97
CA GLN A 73 -16.62 4.19 17.23
C GLN A 73 -15.87 5.52 17.34
N VAL A 74 -16.21 6.51 16.52
CA VAL A 74 -15.68 7.89 16.62
C VAL A 74 -16.02 8.47 18.00
N LYS A 75 -17.28 8.34 18.40
CA LYS A 75 -17.79 8.82 19.70
C LYS A 75 -17.09 8.14 20.86
N ALA A 76 -17.02 6.80 20.84
CA ALA A 76 -16.37 6.02 21.89
C ALA A 76 -14.89 6.38 22.05
N ALA A 77 -14.13 6.47 20.94
CA ALA A 77 -12.72 6.82 20.96
C ALA A 77 -12.48 8.23 21.51
N TYR A 78 -13.29 9.21 21.09
CA TYR A 78 -13.22 10.57 21.60
C TYR A 78 -13.47 10.62 23.12
N PHE A 79 -14.54 9.97 23.63
CA PHE A 79 -14.83 9.97 25.06
C PHE A 79 -13.73 9.30 25.90
N GLN A 80 -13.16 8.21 25.41
CA GLN A 80 -12.04 7.54 26.09
C GLN A 80 -10.83 8.48 26.20
N LEU A 81 -10.46 9.15 25.11
CA LEU A 81 -9.32 10.08 25.09
C LEU A 81 -9.60 11.34 25.91
N ALA A 82 -10.81 11.90 25.82
CA ALA A 82 -11.21 13.08 26.58
C ALA A 82 -11.16 12.80 28.08
N LYS A 83 -11.63 11.63 28.53
CA LYS A 83 -11.55 11.23 29.95
C LYS A 83 -10.10 11.12 30.45
N GLN A 84 -9.20 10.63 29.60
CA GLN A 84 -7.78 10.45 29.95
C GLN A 84 -7.02 11.78 29.93
N LEU A 85 -7.29 12.63 28.94
CA LEU A 85 -6.47 13.79 28.59
C LEU A 85 -7.15 15.15 28.86
N HIS A 86 -8.22 15.17 29.67
CA HIS A 86 -8.93 16.40 30.01
C HIS A 86 -8.01 17.41 30.74
N PRO A 87 -7.99 18.70 30.37
CA PRO A 87 -7.14 19.71 31.01
C PRO A 87 -7.25 19.79 32.53
N ASP A 88 -8.45 19.55 33.09
CA ASP A 88 -8.69 19.57 34.54
C ASP A 88 -7.85 18.52 35.31
N ARG A 89 -7.44 17.44 34.64
CA ARG A 89 -6.56 16.42 35.23
C ARG A 89 -5.10 16.87 35.29
N PHE A 90 -4.74 17.95 34.61
CA PHE A 90 -3.38 18.50 34.50
C PHE A 90 -3.23 19.86 35.21
N THR A 91 -3.93 20.03 36.33
CA THR A 91 -3.97 21.29 37.09
C THR A 91 -2.92 21.38 38.19
N SER A 92 -2.25 20.27 38.55
CA SER A 92 -1.21 20.27 39.58
C SER A 92 0.09 20.94 39.11
N ALA A 93 0.89 21.41 40.07
CA ALA A 93 2.19 22.03 39.78
C ALA A 93 3.17 21.09 39.04
N ALA A 94 2.98 19.77 39.15
CA ALA A 94 3.78 18.75 38.45
C ALA A 94 3.57 18.77 36.92
N PHE A 95 2.51 19.41 36.43
CA PHE A 95 2.16 19.51 35.01
C PHE A 95 2.29 20.92 34.43
N ALA A 96 2.89 21.87 35.17
CA ALA A 96 3.04 23.25 34.71
C ALA A 96 3.75 23.35 33.35
N ASP A 97 4.70 22.45 33.08
CA ASP A 97 5.41 22.35 31.79
C ASP A 97 4.58 21.74 30.65
N LEU A 98 3.48 21.05 30.96
CA LEU A 98 2.60 20.38 30.00
C LEU A 98 1.29 21.13 29.76
N ALA A 99 0.91 22.08 30.63
CA ALA A 99 -0.40 22.74 30.60
C ALA A 99 -0.81 23.29 29.22
N HIS A 100 0.10 23.96 28.51
CA HIS A 100 -0.16 24.43 27.14
C HIS A 100 -0.33 23.27 26.15
N ARG A 101 0.56 22.28 26.19
CA ARG A 101 0.52 21.13 25.28
C ARG A 101 -0.74 20.28 25.46
N VAL A 102 -1.25 20.19 26.70
CA VAL A 102 -2.52 19.49 27.01
C VAL A 102 -3.70 20.21 26.38
N LYS A 103 -3.77 21.53 26.50
CA LYS A 103 -4.83 22.35 25.87
C LYS A 103 -4.82 22.20 24.35
N ASP A 104 -3.63 22.31 23.72
CA ASP A 104 -3.49 22.17 22.27
C ASP A 104 -3.91 20.77 21.79
N LEU A 105 -3.49 19.73 22.52
CA LEU A 105 -3.86 18.36 22.20
C LEU A 105 -5.38 18.15 22.30
N PHE A 106 -5.99 18.66 23.37
CA PHE A 106 -7.42 18.55 23.58
C PHE A 106 -8.21 19.29 22.49
N ALA A 107 -7.73 20.47 22.05
CA ALA A 107 -8.30 21.17 20.91
C ALA A 107 -8.25 20.34 19.62
N ASN A 108 -7.13 19.66 19.35
CA ASN A 108 -7.01 18.78 18.18
C ASN A 108 -7.97 17.58 18.23
N LEU A 109 -8.22 17.02 19.42
CA LEU A 109 -9.20 15.94 19.60
C LEU A 109 -10.63 16.44 19.38
N ASN A 110 -10.96 17.64 19.86
CA ASN A 110 -12.25 18.27 19.64
C ASN A 110 -12.50 18.54 18.15
N GLU A 111 -11.52 19.13 17.46
CA GLU A 111 -11.61 19.38 16.01
C GLU A 111 -11.87 18.07 15.24
N ALA A 112 -11.12 17.02 15.56
CA ALA A 112 -11.32 15.70 14.95
C ALA A 112 -12.73 15.16 15.21
N TYR A 113 -13.22 15.25 16.44
CA TYR A 113 -14.56 14.80 16.79
C TYR A 113 -15.65 15.63 16.11
N GLU A 114 -15.53 16.95 16.06
CA GLU A 114 -16.51 17.84 15.40
C GLU A 114 -16.66 17.55 13.91
N ILE A 115 -15.57 17.20 13.23
CA ILE A 115 -15.59 16.85 11.81
C ILE A 115 -16.12 15.44 11.60
N LEU A 116 -15.68 14.47 12.41
CA LEU A 116 -15.95 13.05 12.19
C LEU A 116 -17.29 12.56 12.76
N SER A 117 -17.88 13.27 13.72
CA SER A 117 -19.16 12.91 14.35
C SER A 117 -20.39 13.37 13.56
N ASP A 118 -20.21 14.31 12.61
CA ASP A 118 -21.24 14.82 11.70
C ASP A 118 -21.05 14.22 10.31
N ASP A 119 -22.09 13.56 9.79
CA ASP A 119 -21.99 12.83 8.53
C ASP A 119 -21.68 13.73 7.33
N ARG A 120 -22.19 14.98 7.31
CA ARG A 120 -21.95 15.94 6.22
C ARG A 120 -20.51 16.45 6.27
N LYS A 121 -20.03 16.85 7.45
CA LYS A 121 -18.64 17.30 7.63
C LYS A 121 -17.65 16.18 7.36
N ARG A 122 -17.95 14.97 7.83
CA ARG A 122 -17.15 13.77 7.57
C ARG A 122 -17.08 13.47 6.07
N ALA A 123 -18.19 13.48 5.36
CA ALA A 123 -18.21 13.26 3.92
C ALA A 123 -17.37 14.32 3.18
N GLY A 124 -17.52 15.59 3.54
CA GLY A 124 -16.73 16.69 2.97
C GLY A 124 -15.23 16.56 3.25
N TYR A 125 -14.86 16.16 4.48
CA TYR A 125 -13.47 15.88 4.85
C TYR A 125 -12.91 14.70 4.06
N MET A 126 -13.66 13.59 3.96
CA MET A 126 -13.25 12.39 3.24
C MET A 126 -13.15 12.59 1.72
N ALA A 127 -13.95 13.49 1.15
CA ALA A 127 -13.86 13.89 -0.25
C ALA A 127 -12.58 14.69 -0.54
N ARG A 128 -12.26 15.68 0.31
CA ARG A 128 -11.04 16.50 0.17
C ARG A 128 -9.75 15.73 0.49
N SER A 129 -9.79 14.83 1.45
CA SER A 129 -8.64 14.00 1.87
C SER A 129 -8.41 12.76 0.98
N GLY A 130 -9.08 12.70 -0.19
CA GLY A 130 -8.94 11.62 -1.17
C GLY A 130 -9.42 10.24 -0.71
N SER A 131 -10.05 10.10 0.46
CA SER A 131 -10.35 8.81 1.07
C SER A 131 -11.55 8.09 0.47
N VAL A 132 -12.63 8.83 0.21
CA VAL A 132 -13.88 8.25 -0.33
C VAL A 132 -13.85 8.27 -1.85
N GLY A 133 -13.20 9.28 -2.43
CA GLY A 133 -12.94 9.34 -3.86
C GLY A 133 -12.08 8.18 -4.35
N THR A 134 -11.06 7.75 -3.60
CA THR A 134 -10.15 6.68 -4.07
C THR A 134 -10.79 5.29 -4.06
N ASN A 135 -11.58 4.92 -3.05
CA ASN A 135 -12.19 3.59 -3.04
C ASN A 135 -13.37 3.48 -4.02
N ALA A 136 -14.22 4.49 -4.12
CA ALA A 136 -15.31 4.50 -5.10
C ALA A 136 -14.77 4.60 -6.54
N ALA A 137 -13.74 5.42 -6.79
CA ALA A 137 -13.10 5.48 -8.10
C ALA A 137 -12.39 4.18 -8.46
N LYS A 138 -11.68 3.54 -7.51
CA LYS A 138 -11.06 2.23 -7.74
C LYS A 138 -12.10 1.13 -8.00
N ALA A 139 -13.26 1.18 -7.34
CA ALA A 139 -14.35 0.26 -7.63
C ALA A 139 -14.90 0.49 -9.04
N ALA A 140 -15.18 1.75 -9.41
CA ALA A 140 -15.63 2.11 -10.75
C ALA A 140 -14.59 1.75 -11.84
N GLU A 141 -13.30 1.89 -11.55
CA GLU A 141 -12.21 1.49 -12.45
C GLU A 141 -12.14 -0.03 -12.64
N ARG A 142 -12.39 -0.82 -11.59
CA ARG A 142 -12.51 -2.28 -11.69
C ARG A 142 -13.74 -2.71 -12.50
N ASP A 143 -14.87 -2.03 -12.32
CA ASP A 143 -16.09 -2.29 -13.09
C ASP A 143 -15.86 -1.95 -14.58
N ALA A 144 -15.19 -0.83 -14.86
CA ALA A 144 -14.76 -0.46 -16.20
C ALA A 144 -13.79 -1.51 -16.80
N ALA A 145 -12.84 -2.02 -16.01
CA ALA A 145 -11.92 -3.08 -16.43
C ALA A 145 -12.66 -4.36 -16.84
N ALA A 146 -13.71 -4.74 -16.10
CA ALA A 146 -14.53 -5.90 -16.44
C ALA A 146 -15.29 -5.70 -17.76
N VAL A 147 -15.81 -4.49 -18.01
CA VAL A 147 -16.46 -4.14 -19.27
C VAL A 147 -15.47 -4.19 -20.43
N ASP A 148 -14.26 -3.68 -20.26
CA ASP A 148 -13.24 -3.72 -21.31
C ASP A 148 -12.76 -5.15 -21.56
N PHE A 149 -12.63 -5.98 -20.54
CA PHE A 149 -12.38 -7.41 -20.72
C PHE A 149 -13.47 -8.09 -21.56
N GLN A 150 -14.75 -7.81 -21.31
CA GLN A 150 -15.84 -8.37 -22.11
C GLN A 150 -15.80 -7.92 -23.57
N LYS A 151 -15.46 -6.65 -23.83
CA LYS A 151 -15.26 -6.14 -25.20
C LYS A 151 -14.06 -6.81 -25.88
N ALA A 152 -12.98 -7.06 -25.14
CA ALA A 152 -11.81 -7.74 -25.63
C ALA A 152 -12.15 -9.17 -26.10
N GLU A 153 -12.85 -9.93 -25.27
CA GLU A 153 -13.35 -11.27 -25.59
C GLU A 153 -14.29 -11.26 -26.81
N ALA A 154 -15.15 -10.25 -26.92
CA ALA A 154 -16.04 -10.10 -28.07
C ALA A 154 -15.26 -9.86 -29.37
N CYS A 155 -14.25 -8.99 -29.34
CA CYS A 155 -13.39 -8.73 -30.49
C CYS A 155 -12.53 -9.95 -30.84
N ALA A 156 -12.02 -10.67 -29.84
CA ALA A 156 -11.23 -11.88 -30.03
C ALA A 156 -12.06 -12.99 -30.70
N ARG A 157 -13.33 -13.15 -30.32
CA ARG A 157 -14.27 -14.10 -30.96
C ARG A 157 -14.49 -13.80 -32.45
N THR A 158 -14.49 -12.53 -32.84
CA THR A 158 -14.58 -12.12 -34.25
C THR A 158 -13.23 -12.07 -34.96
N ARG A 159 -12.16 -12.59 -34.34
CA ARG A 159 -10.76 -12.54 -34.82
C ARG A 159 -10.22 -11.13 -35.07
N ASP A 160 -10.81 -10.13 -34.44
CA ASP A 160 -10.31 -8.76 -34.47
C ASP A 160 -9.28 -8.56 -33.34
N PHE A 161 -8.10 -9.14 -33.56
CA PHE A 161 -7.03 -9.15 -32.55
C PHE A 161 -6.49 -7.75 -32.24
N GLY A 162 -6.52 -6.84 -33.23
CA GLY A 162 -6.09 -5.46 -33.05
C GLY A 162 -6.94 -4.71 -32.01
N ARG A 163 -8.27 -4.73 -32.15
CA ARG A 163 -9.17 -4.14 -31.14
C ARG A 163 -9.15 -4.92 -29.84
N ALA A 164 -9.13 -6.25 -29.90
CA ALA A 164 -9.08 -7.10 -28.70
C ALA A 164 -7.89 -6.74 -27.81
N ARG A 165 -6.70 -6.60 -28.40
CA ARG A 165 -5.48 -6.18 -27.69
C ARG A 165 -5.66 -4.87 -26.94
N GLY A 166 -6.19 -3.84 -27.59
CA GLY A 166 -6.39 -2.54 -26.94
C GLY A 166 -7.27 -2.63 -25.70
N PHE A 167 -8.34 -3.42 -25.77
CA PHE A 167 -9.23 -3.63 -24.63
C PHE A 167 -8.61 -4.50 -23.53
N TYR A 168 -7.87 -5.56 -23.85
CA TYR A 168 -7.14 -6.34 -22.82
C TYR A 168 -6.10 -5.48 -22.10
N GLU A 169 -5.38 -4.63 -22.83
CA GLU A 169 -4.39 -3.72 -22.23
C GLU A 169 -5.03 -2.68 -21.31
N ALA A 170 -6.18 -2.13 -21.70
CA ALA A 170 -6.96 -1.24 -20.85
C ALA A 170 -7.44 -1.96 -19.58
N ALA A 171 -8.02 -3.17 -19.72
CA ALA A 171 -8.47 -3.97 -18.59
C ALA A 171 -7.34 -4.30 -17.61
N LEU A 172 -6.18 -4.74 -18.11
CA LEU A 172 -5.02 -5.09 -17.28
C LEU A 172 -4.37 -3.88 -16.58
N ARG A 173 -4.45 -2.69 -17.20
CA ARG A 173 -3.96 -1.45 -16.59
C ARG A 173 -4.81 -1.04 -15.39
N ALA A 174 -6.13 -1.21 -15.50
CA ALA A 174 -7.09 -0.86 -14.46
C ALA A 174 -7.17 -1.93 -13.36
N ASP A 175 -7.16 -3.21 -13.73
CA ASP A 175 -7.23 -4.34 -12.80
C ASP A 175 -6.45 -5.55 -13.34
N PRO A 176 -5.20 -5.79 -12.88
CA PRO A 176 -4.32 -6.84 -13.40
C PRO A 176 -4.70 -8.23 -12.87
N LYS A 177 -5.93 -8.68 -13.13
CA LYS A 177 -6.42 -9.99 -12.72
C LYS A 177 -5.72 -11.13 -13.48
N PRO A 178 -5.39 -12.24 -12.80
CA PRO A 178 -4.86 -13.44 -13.44
C PRO A 178 -5.73 -13.94 -14.60
N ASP A 179 -7.05 -13.89 -14.47
CA ASP A 179 -8.00 -14.25 -15.53
C ASP A 179 -7.78 -13.47 -16.83
N TYR A 180 -7.58 -12.15 -16.71
CA TYR A 180 -7.40 -11.27 -17.85
C TYR A 180 -6.03 -11.51 -18.50
N GLN A 181 -5.02 -11.79 -17.68
CA GLN A 181 -3.66 -12.10 -18.14
C GLN A 181 -3.66 -13.38 -18.98
N VAL A 182 -4.27 -14.47 -18.48
CA VAL A 182 -4.31 -15.76 -19.21
C VAL A 182 -5.12 -15.66 -20.49
N ALA A 183 -6.28 -15.01 -20.44
CA ALA A 183 -7.13 -14.82 -21.62
C ALA A 183 -6.39 -14.03 -22.71
N TYR A 184 -5.76 -12.91 -22.34
CA TYR A 184 -5.00 -12.12 -23.30
C TYR A 184 -3.78 -12.89 -23.85
N ALA A 185 -3.07 -13.62 -22.98
CA ALA A 185 -1.96 -14.46 -23.41
C ALA A 185 -2.40 -15.49 -24.45
N TRP A 186 -3.55 -16.13 -24.25
CA TRP A 186 -4.13 -17.08 -25.21
C TRP A 186 -4.47 -16.41 -26.55
N VAL A 187 -5.06 -15.20 -26.51
CA VAL A 187 -5.36 -14.43 -27.72
C VAL A 187 -4.09 -14.06 -28.49
N LEU A 188 -3.01 -13.69 -27.80
CA LEU A 188 -1.70 -13.43 -28.43
C LEU A 188 -1.12 -14.67 -29.13
N LEU A 189 -1.43 -15.88 -28.69
CA LEU A 189 -1.01 -17.10 -29.40
C LEU A 189 -1.82 -17.33 -30.68
N GLN A 190 -3.08 -16.92 -30.69
CA GLN A 190 -3.98 -17.07 -31.85
C GLN A 190 -3.75 -15.99 -32.91
N ASP A 191 -3.27 -14.82 -32.49
CA ASP A 191 -2.92 -13.70 -33.37
C ASP A 191 -1.65 -14.05 -34.19
N PRO A 192 -1.71 -14.03 -35.53
CA PRO A 192 -0.52 -14.19 -36.39
C PRO A 192 0.59 -13.17 -36.11
N HIS A 193 0.24 -12.00 -35.59
CA HIS A 193 1.18 -10.93 -35.23
C HIS A 193 1.33 -10.75 -33.71
N GLY A 194 0.86 -11.72 -32.92
CA GLY A 194 0.91 -11.66 -31.48
C GLY A 194 2.32 -11.83 -30.92
N ASP A 195 2.66 -11.04 -29.91
CA ASP A 195 3.94 -11.10 -29.22
C ASP A 195 3.98 -12.32 -28.28
N ARG A 196 4.77 -13.34 -28.66
CA ARG A 196 4.94 -14.58 -27.91
C ARG A 196 5.68 -14.38 -26.58
N LEU A 197 6.63 -13.46 -26.52
CA LEU A 197 7.35 -13.13 -25.29
C LEU A 197 6.39 -12.52 -24.27
N ARG A 198 5.52 -11.63 -24.75
CA ARG A 198 4.48 -11.05 -23.91
C ARG A 198 3.45 -12.07 -23.44
N ALA A 199 3.03 -12.99 -24.31
CA ALA A 199 2.16 -14.09 -23.92
C ALA A 199 2.80 -14.95 -22.80
N LYS A 200 4.10 -15.24 -22.90
CA LYS A 200 4.86 -15.96 -21.86
C LYS A 200 4.83 -15.20 -20.54
N ALA A 201 5.18 -13.91 -20.55
CA ALA A 201 5.21 -13.09 -19.34
C ALA A 201 3.85 -12.99 -18.64
N LEU A 202 2.75 -12.88 -19.42
CA LEU A 202 1.39 -12.85 -18.88
C LEU A 202 0.99 -14.20 -18.25
N ALA A 203 1.34 -15.32 -18.89
CA ALA A 203 1.08 -16.64 -18.34
C ALA A 203 1.89 -16.91 -17.05
N GLU A 204 3.15 -16.49 -17.00
CA GLU A 204 3.99 -16.58 -15.80
C GLU A 204 3.49 -15.69 -14.66
N ALA A 205 2.93 -14.52 -14.95
CA ALA A 205 2.31 -13.68 -13.94
C ALA A 205 1.06 -14.36 -13.35
N ALA A 206 0.23 -14.94 -14.21
CA ALA A 206 -1.00 -15.60 -13.80
C ALA A 206 -0.79 -16.94 -13.08
N SER A 207 0.31 -17.65 -13.35
CA SER A 207 0.63 -18.92 -12.68
C SER A 207 0.96 -18.77 -11.20
N ARG A 208 1.15 -17.54 -10.70
CA ARG A 208 1.29 -17.26 -9.27
C ARG A 208 -0.03 -17.44 -8.51
N ASP A 209 -1.16 -17.35 -9.21
CA ASP A 209 -2.49 -17.55 -8.65
C ASP A 209 -2.91 -19.02 -8.80
N PRO A 210 -3.21 -19.74 -7.70
CA PRO A 210 -3.61 -21.15 -7.76
C PRO A 210 -4.87 -21.40 -8.60
N ALA A 211 -5.82 -20.46 -8.65
CA ALA A 211 -7.06 -20.63 -9.41
C ALA A 211 -6.86 -20.50 -10.93
N SER A 212 -5.79 -19.82 -11.34
CA SER A 212 -5.47 -19.57 -12.75
C SER A 212 -4.32 -20.42 -13.27
N PHE A 213 -3.64 -21.17 -12.39
CA PHE A 213 -2.48 -21.99 -12.69
C PHE A 213 -2.71 -22.92 -13.89
N ASP A 214 -3.83 -23.64 -13.91
CA ASP A 214 -4.13 -24.63 -14.95
C ASP A 214 -4.22 -24.02 -16.35
N ARG A 215 -4.92 -22.89 -16.47
CA ARG A 215 -5.07 -22.20 -17.75
C ARG A 215 -3.77 -21.51 -18.14
N ALA A 216 -3.02 -20.96 -17.19
CA ALA A 216 -1.68 -20.41 -17.45
C ALA A 216 -0.71 -21.49 -17.97
N ALA A 217 -0.73 -22.69 -17.38
CA ALA A 217 0.08 -23.83 -17.83
C ALA A 217 -0.28 -24.27 -19.26
N ALA A 218 -1.55 -24.19 -19.65
CA ALA A 218 -1.98 -24.46 -21.03
C ALA A 218 -1.36 -23.47 -22.03
N VAL A 219 -1.32 -22.18 -21.70
CA VAL A 219 -0.65 -21.15 -22.52
C VAL A 219 0.85 -21.44 -22.64
N CYS A 220 1.54 -21.72 -21.53
CA CYS A 220 2.97 -22.01 -21.56
C CYS A 220 3.29 -23.28 -22.37
N THR A 221 2.41 -24.29 -22.30
CA THR A 221 2.54 -25.51 -23.10
C THR A 221 2.39 -25.23 -24.59
N ALA A 222 1.43 -24.39 -24.98
CA ALA A 222 1.24 -23.99 -26.37
C ALA A 222 2.45 -23.20 -26.90
N LEU A 223 3.05 -22.32 -26.10
CA LEU A 223 4.29 -21.61 -26.42
C LEU A 223 5.48 -22.55 -26.60
N ALA A 224 5.70 -23.46 -25.66
CA ALA A 224 6.84 -24.38 -25.70
C ALA A 224 6.76 -25.39 -26.87
N ARG A 225 5.55 -25.68 -27.37
CA ARG A 225 5.35 -26.47 -28.60
C ARG A 225 5.81 -25.74 -29.85
N ASP A 226 5.53 -24.45 -29.93
CA ASP A 226 5.92 -23.61 -31.06
C ASP A 226 7.45 -23.45 -31.13
N GLU A 227 8.10 -23.31 -29.97
CA GLU A 227 9.54 -23.16 -29.83
C GLU A 227 10.34 -24.48 -29.98
N LYS A 228 9.67 -25.62 -30.26
CA LYS A 228 10.26 -26.98 -30.27
C LYS A 228 10.92 -27.39 -28.93
N ASN A 229 10.67 -26.67 -27.85
CA ASN A 229 11.21 -26.97 -26.52
C ASN A 229 10.27 -27.91 -25.74
N GLY A 230 10.15 -29.14 -26.23
CA GLY A 230 9.18 -30.13 -25.72
C GLY A 230 9.42 -30.55 -24.26
N GLU A 231 10.64 -30.43 -23.74
CA GLU A 231 10.97 -30.80 -22.35
C GLU A 231 10.49 -29.75 -21.35
N GLU A 232 10.60 -28.45 -21.67
CA GLU A 232 10.05 -27.38 -20.83
C GLU A 232 8.52 -27.47 -20.75
N ALA A 233 7.86 -27.79 -21.88
CA ALA A 233 6.42 -28.04 -21.93
C ALA A 233 6.00 -29.18 -20.98
N LYS A 234 6.70 -30.33 -21.04
CA LYS A 234 6.42 -31.48 -20.16
C LYS A 234 6.62 -31.15 -18.69
N ARG A 235 7.68 -30.40 -18.34
CA ARG A 235 7.95 -29.96 -16.96
C ARG A 235 6.79 -29.12 -16.42
N LEU A 236 6.34 -28.13 -17.18
CA LEU A 236 5.25 -27.25 -16.77
C LEU A 236 3.91 -27.99 -16.60
N LEU A 237 3.62 -28.92 -17.50
CA LEU A 237 2.42 -29.78 -17.39
C LEU A 237 2.46 -30.69 -16.16
N ARG A 238 3.62 -31.26 -15.82
CA ARG A 238 3.78 -32.04 -14.58
C ARG A 238 3.57 -31.17 -13.34
N CYS A 239 4.09 -29.94 -13.33
CA CYS A 239 3.82 -28.99 -12.25
C CYS A 239 2.31 -28.63 -12.17
N ALA A 240 1.62 -28.51 -13.31
CA ALA A 240 0.17 -28.28 -13.34
C ALA A 240 -0.63 -29.44 -12.76
N LEU A 241 -0.28 -30.68 -13.10
CA LEU A 241 -0.93 -31.86 -12.52
C LEU A 241 -0.63 -32.04 -11.04
N GLN A 242 0.53 -31.58 -10.55
CA GLN A 242 0.81 -31.52 -9.12
C GLN A 242 -0.05 -30.48 -8.40
N ALA A 243 -0.25 -29.31 -9.00
CA ALA A 243 -1.08 -28.24 -8.44
C ALA A 243 -2.58 -28.59 -8.48
N ASN A 244 -3.05 -29.17 -9.60
CA ASN A 244 -4.40 -29.68 -9.77
C ASN A 244 -4.39 -31.07 -10.43
N PRO A 245 -4.45 -32.14 -9.62
CA PRO A 245 -4.49 -33.52 -10.12
C PRO A 245 -5.70 -33.87 -10.98
N ARG A 246 -6.76 -33.05 -10.98
CA ARG A 246 -7.98 -33.25 -11.78
C ARG A 246 -7.93 -32.54 -13.13
N ASN A 247 -6.82 -31.93 -13.51
CA ASN A 247 -6.69 -31.23 -14.78
C ASN A 247 -6.54 -32.22 -15.95
N THR A 248 -7.69 -32.62 -16.51
CA THR A 248 -7.75 -33.55 -17.65
C THR A 248 -7.10 -33.00 -18.92
N GLU A 249 -7.07 -31.68 -19.09
CA GLU A 249 -6.45 -31.04 -20.24
C GLU A 249 -4.92 -31.16 -20.14
N ALA A 250 -4.32 -30.78 -18.99
CA ALA A 250 -2.89 -30.93 -18.78
C ALA A 250 -2.43 -32.39 -18.91
N GLU A 251 -3.25 -33.33 -18.44
CA GLU A 251 -2.96 -34.76 -18.58
C GLU A 251 -2.98 -35.23 -20.05
N ARG A 252 -4.02 -34.85 -20.81
CA ARG A 252 -4.13 -35.18 -22.25
C ARG A 252 -2.95 -34.60 -23.02
N GLU A 253 -2.60 -33.35 -22.74
CA GLU A 253 -1.54 -32.64 -23.45
C GLU A 253 -0.14 -33.21 -23.10
N LEU A 254 0.08 -33.66 -21.86
CA LEU A 254 1.32 -34.33 -21.46
C LEU A 254 1.50 -35.67 -22.17
N ARG A 255 0.43 -36.50 -22.21
CA ARG A 255 0.45 -37.78 -22.93
C ARG A 255 0.73 -37.57 -24.42
N ALA A 256 0.13 -36.56 -25.04
CA ALA A 256 0.38 -36.25 -26.45
C ALA A 256 1.86 -35.89 -26.71
N LEU A 257 2.49 -35.10 -25.84
CA LEU A 257 3.91 -34.75 -25.96
C LEU A 257 4.84 -35.95 -25.73
N GLU A 258 4.51 -36.83 -24.78
CA GLU A 258 5.28 -38.05 -24.51
C GLU A 258 5.18 -39.05 -25.68
N SER A 259 3.99 -39.23 -26.28
CA SER A 259 3.79 -40.10 -27.44
C SER A 259 4.55 -39.63 -28.69
N ARG A 260 4.74 -38.31 -28.84
CA ARG A 260 5.43 -37.71 -30.00
C ARG A 260 6.96 -37.83 -29.89
N ALA A 261 7.48 -38.08 -28.69
CA ALA A 261 8.89 -38.26 -28.38
C ALA A 261 9.32 -39.74 -28.36
N ALA A 262 8.38 -40.70 -28.39
CA ALA A 262 8.71 -42.11 -28.47
C ALA A 262 9.33 -42.44 -29.85
N PRO A 263 10.49 -43.12 -29.92
CA PRO A 263 11.06 -43.53 -31.19
C PRO A 263 10.08 -44.46 -31.92
N ARG A 264 9.85 -44.21 -33.21
CA ARG A 264 9.05 -45.11 -34.06
C ARG A 264 9.73 -46.47 -34.03
N THR A 265 9.13 -47.44 -33.35
CA THR A 265 9.57 -48.83 -33.40
C THR A 265 9.29 -49.34 -34.81
N GLU A 266 10.33 -49.40 -35.65
CA GLU A 266 10.26 -50.10 -36.94
C GLU A 266 9.86 -51.55 -36.66
N LYS A 267 8.72 -51.97 -37.22
CA LYS A 267 8.31 -53.38 -37.18
C LYS A 267 9.41 -54.20 -37.86
N PRO A 268 9.91 -55.29 -37.23
CA PRO A 268 10.93 -56.11 -37.86
C PRO A 268 10.33 -56.75 -39.12
N SER A 269 10.95 -56.44 -40.27
CA SER A 269 10.70 -57.10 -41.54
C SER A 269 11.03 -58.59 -41.38
N MET A 270 10.00 -59.43 -41.29
CA MET A 270 10.16 -60.87 -41.22
C MET A 270 10.77 -61.37 -42.54
N GLY A 271 12.04 -61.76 -42.43
CA GLY A 271 12.88 -62.23 -43.53
C GLY A 271 12.27 -63.39 -44.30
N GLY A 272 12.44 -63.33 -45.63
CA GLY A 272 12.09 -64.40 -46.55
C GLY A 272 12.88 -65.69 -46.26
N LEU A 273 12.15 -66.81 -46.25
CA LEU A 273 12.69 -68.16 -46.12
C LEU A 273 13.57 -68.55 -47.33
N PRO A 274 14.68 -69.27 -47.12
CA PRO A 274 15.51 -69.74 -48.22
C PRO A 274 14.90 -70.98 -48.89
N ARG A 275 14.72 -70.95 -50.20
CA ARG A 275 14.42 -72.16 -50.99
C ARG A 275 15.68 -73.01 -51.09
N LYS A 276 15.63 -74.23 -50.54
CA LYS A 276 16.65 -75.27 -50.75
C LYS A 276 16.60 -75.73 -52.22
N ARG A 277 17.80 -76.03 -52.72
CA ARG A 277 18.13 -76.52 -54.07
C ARG A 277 17.42 -77.82 -54.41
#